data_AF-A0A832ZQZ2-F1
#
_entry.id   AF-A0A832ZQZ2-F1
#
_cell.length_a   1.000
_cell.length_b   1.000
_cell.length_c   1.000
_cell.angle_alpha   90.00
_cell.angle_beta   90.00
_cell.angle_gamma   90.00
#
_symmetry.space_group_name_H-M   'P 1'
#
loop_
_entity.id
_entity.type
_entity.pdbx_description
1 polymer ?
#
loop_
_entity_poly.entity_id
_entity_poly.type
_entity_poly.pdbx_seq_one_letter_code
_entity_poly.pdbx_strand_id
1 'polypeptide(L)'
;MHLEDIQKDIYEIYIHHDRRRGIDKTLEWFLTEVYELYIAIKYGGDIGEEASDVIAWLLSLCNLYGINIEIEFKRKYGNKCPKCDSKPCTCEYRPEPNKKVVIVRIQ
;
A
#
# COMPACT_ATOMS: atom_id res chain seq x y z
N MET A 1 18.19 -4.45 -1.92
CA MET A 1 17.30 -3.29 -1.99
C MET A 1 16.32 -3.42 -0.84
N HIS A 2 16.34 -2.44 0.05
CA HIS A 2 15.44 -2.27 1.18
C HIS A 2 14.17 -1.55 0.72
N LEU A 3 13.08 -1.65 1.49
CA LEU A 3 11.85 -0.93 1.17
C LEU A 3 12.03 0.58 1.36
N GLU A 4 12.91 0.98 2.29
CA GLU A 4 13.35 2.36 2.47
C GLU A 4 14.10 2.92 1.25
N ASP A 5 14.88 2.08 0.54
CA ASP A 5 15.57 2.51 -0.69
C ASP A 5 14.53 2.88 -1.77
N ILE A 6 13.53 2.02 -1.98
CA ILE A 6 12.45 2.25 -2.96
C ILE A 6 11.61 3.48 -2.55
N GLN A 7 11.33 3.65 -1.26
CA GLN A 7 10.63 4.82 -0.76
C GLN A 7 11.37 6.13 -1.07
N LYS A 8 12.70 6.11 -0.93
CA LYS A 8 13.57 7.25 -1.25
C LYS A 8 13.58 7.54 -2.75
N ASP A 9 13.64 6.52 -3.60
CA ASP A 9 13.56 6.71 -5.06
C ASP A 9 12.22 7.38 -5.45
N ILE A 10 11.10 6.90 -4.89
CA ILE A 10 9.77 7.52 -5.09
C ILE A 10 9.75 8.97 -4.58
N TYR A 11 10.39 9.25 -3.44
CA TYR A 11 10.51 10.61 -2.91
C TYR A 11 11.25 11.52 -3.91
N GLU A 12 12.42 11.10 -4.38
CA GLU A 12 13.26 11.89 -5.27
C GLU A 12 12.58 12.17 -6.61
N ILE A 13 11.83 11.19 -7.13
CA ILE A 13 11.11 11.33 -8.41
C ILE A 13 9.86 12.22 -8.23
N TYR A 14 9.01 11.99 -7.23
CA TYR A 14 7.63 12.51 -7.24
C TYR A 14 7.29 13.55 -6.16
N ILE A 15 8.13 13.75 -5.12
CA ILE A 15 7.73 14.58 -3.97
C ILE A 15 7.32 16.02 -4.34
N HIS A 16 7.94 16.58 -5.37
CA HIS A 16 7.63 17.93 -5.85
C HIS A 16 6.21 18.03 -6.43
N HIS A 17 5.75 16.99 -7.13
CA HIS A 17 4.37 16.86 -7.60
C HIS A 17 3.43 16.53 -6.45
N ASP A 18 3.80 15.61 -5.57
CA ASP A 18 2.97 15.17 -4.45
C ASP A 18 2.66 16.32 -3.49
N ARG A 19 3.66 17.16 -3.18
CA ARG A 19 3.48 18.37 -2.37
C ARG A 19 2.56 19.39 -3.03
N ARG A 20 2.63 19.54 -4.35
CA ARG A 20 1.76 20.45 -5.11
C ARG A 20 0.32 19.94 -5.14
N ARG A 21 0.14 18.64 -5.30
CA ARG A 21 -1.17 17.98 -5.39
C ARG A 21 -1.88 17.93 -4.03
N GLY A 22 -1.10 17.80 -2.95
CA GLY A 22 -1.60 17.65 -1.59
C GLY A 22 -2.00 16.22 -1.25
N ILE A 23 -2.34 16.01 0.02
CA ILE A 23 -2.65 14.70 0.59
C ILE A 23 -3.93 14.12 -0.04
N ASP A 24 -5.02 14.89 -0.07
CA ASP A 24 -6.33 14.38 -0.51
C ASP A 24 -6.29 13.85 -1.95
N LYS A 25 -5.66 14.60 -2.86
CA LYS A 25 -5.51 14.19 -4.25
C LYS A 25 -4.52 13.05 -4.42
N THR A 26 -3.45 12.98 -3.62
CA THR A 26 -2.54 11.83 -3.64
C THR A 26 -3.24 10.56 -3.11
N LEU A 27 -4.16 10.71 -2.15
CA LEU A 27 -5.01 9.62 -1.70
C LEU A 27 -5.99 9.16 -2.79
N GLU A 28 -6.59 10.08 -3.54
CA GLU A 28 -7.41 9.73 -4.71
C GLU A 28 -6.62 8.90 -5.73
N TRP A 29 -5.40 9.29 -6.08
CA TRP A 29 -4.52 8.51 -6.97
C TRP A 29 -4.23 7.11 -6.41
N PHE A 30 -3.85 7.01 -5.14
CA PHE A 30 -3.64 5.71 -4.49
C PHE A 30 -4.88 4.82 -4.56
N LEU A 31 -6.08 5.37 -4.35
CA LEU A 31 -7.32 4.61 -4.42
C LEU A 31 -7.66 4.17 -5.86
N THR A 32 -7.30 4.97 -6.86
CA THR A 32 -7.40 4.59 -8.28
C THR A 32 -6.56 3.34 -8.55
N GLU A 33 -5.28 3.33 -8.20
CA GLU A 33 -4.43 2.15 -8.47
C GLU A 33 -4.88 0.91 -7.72
N VAL A 34 -5.41 1.06 -6.50
CA VAL A 34 -6.01 -0.07 -5.77
C VAL A 34 -7.22 -0.63 -6.54
N TYR A 35 -7.99 0.23 -7.21
CA TYR A 35 -9.09 -0.20 -8.05
C TYR A 35 -8.61 -0.81 -9.37
N GLU A 36 -7.58 -0.26 -10.01
CA GLU A 36 -6.98 -0.83 -11.23
C GLU A 36 -6.40 -2.22 -10.95
N LEU A 37 -5.70 -2.41 -9.82
CA LEU A 37 -5.29 -3.73 -9.34
C LEU A 37 -6.47 -4.68 -9.13
N TYR A 38 -7.58 -4.20 -8.53
CA TYR A 38 -8.80 -5.00 -8.40
C TYR A 38 -9.34 -5.42 -9.77
N ILE A 39 -9.38 -4.51 -10.74
CA ILE A 39 -9.84 -4.79 -12.10
C ILE A 39 -8.94 -5.83 -12.77
N ALA A 40 -7.61 -5.66 -12.72
CA ALA A 40 -6.65 -6.60 -13.30
C ALA A 40 -6.81 -8.01 -12.71
N ILE A 41 -7.02 -8.12 -11.39
CA ILE A 41 -7.25 -9.40 -10.71
C ILE A 41 -8.58 -10.05 -11.12
N LYS A 42 -9.67 -9.26 -11.24
CA LYS A 42 -11.01 -9.80 -11.47
C LYS A 42 -11.34 -10.05 -12.93
N TYR A 43 -10.82 -9.23 -13.81
CA TYR A 43 -11.20 -9.19 -15.22
C TYR A 43 -10.03 -9.46 -16.16
N GLY A 44 -8.81 -9.65 -15.62
CA GLY A 44 -7.59 -9.83 -16.38
C GLY A 44 -6.88 -8.49 -16.60
N GLY A 45 -5.55 -8.53 -16.65
CA GLY A 45 -4.68 -7.36 -16.78
C GLY A 45 -3.27 -7.70 -16.30
N ASP A 46 -2.36 -6.72 -16.31
CA ASP A 46 -1.02 -6.88 -15.77
C ASP A 46 -1.03 -6.64 -14.25
N ILE A 47 -1.22 -7.70 -13.48
CA ILE A 47 -1.25 -7.63 -12.01
C ILE A 47 0.07 -7.08 -11.44
N GLY A 48 1.20 -7.32 -12.13
CA GLY A 48 2.51 -6.89 -11.67
C GLY A 48 2.69 -5.37 -11.77
N GLU A 49 2.23 -4.78 -12.88
CA GLU A 49 2.22 -3.33 -13.11
C GLU A 49 1.35 -2.64 -12.05
N GLU A 50 0.07 -3.02 -11.94
CA GLU A 50 -0.86 -2.40 -11.01
C GLU A 50 -0.44 -2.54 -9.53
N ALA A 51 0.15 -3.69 -9.16
CA ALA A 51 0.66 -3.89 -7.81
C ALA A 51 1.88 -2.98 -7.53
N SER A 52 2.68 -2.68 -8.55
CA SER A 52 3.81 -1.77 -8.45
C SER A 52 3.34 -0.33 -8.27
N ASP A 53 2.29 0.07 -8.98
CA ASP A 53 1.68 1.41 -8.84
C ASP A 53 1.02 1.59 -7.47
N VAL A 54 0.31 0.58 -6.96
CA VAL A 54 -0.21 0.59 -5.58
C VAL A 54 0.92 0.81 -4.56
N ILE A 55 2.09 0.19 -4.76
CA ILE A 55 3.26 0.42 -3.90
C ILE A 55 3.75 1.86 -4.06
N ALA A 56 3.96 2.34 -5.28
CA ALA A 56 4.47 3.67 -5.56
C ALA A 56 3.62 4.76 -4.90
N TRP A 57 2.30 4.71 -5.06
CA TRP A 57 1.40 5.71 -4.47
C TRP A 57 1.24 5.59 -2.95
N LEU A 58 1.33 4.39 -2.39
CA LEU A 58 1.43 4.23 -0.93
C LEU A 58 2.70 4.91 -0.39
N LEU A 59 3.83 4.75 -1.08
CA LEU A 59 5.10 5.38 -0.71
C LEU A 59 5.03 6.91 -0.83
N SER A 60 4.38 7.44 -1.87
CA SER A 60 4.08 8.88 -1.99
C SER A 60 3.27 9.41 -0.80
N LEU A 61 2.24 8.70 -0.34
CA LEU A 61 1.51 9.07 0.86
C LEU A 61 2.42 9.04 2.10
N CYS A 62 3.20 7.97 2.30
CA CYS A 62 4.14 7.88 3.42
C CYS A 62 5.14 9.04 3.41
N ASN A 63 5.64 9.44 2.24
CA ASN A 63 6.52 10.58 2.05
C ASN A 63 5.88 11.92 2.45
N LEU A 64 4.61 12.15 2.11
CA LEU A 64 3.86 13.33 2.54
C LEU A 64 3.63 13.39 4.06
N TYR A 65 3.46 12.23 4.70
CA TYR A 65 3.29 12.13 6.15
C TYR A 65 4.60 12.02 6.94
N GLY A 66 5.76 11.95 6.27
CA GLY A 66 7.05 11.74 6.93
C GLY A 66 7.17 10.38 7.62
N ILE A 67 6.50 9.35 7.11
CA ILE A 67 6.50 7.99 7.64
C ILE A 67 7.54 7.16 6.90
N ASN A 68 8.48 6.53 7.62
CA ASN A 68 9.30 5.46 7.06
C ASN A 68 8.53 4.14 7.15
N ILE A 69 8.09 3.61 6.00
CA ILE A 69 7.22 2.43 5.98
C ILE A 69 7.94 1.15 6.40
N GLU A 70 9.26 1.04 6.17
CA GLU A 70 10.03 -0.14 6.55
C GLU A 70 10.15 -0.28 8.07
N ILE A 71 10.38 0.83 8.77
CA ILE A 71 10.39 0.87 10.24
C ILE A 71 9.02 0.46 10.78
N GLU A 72 7.94 1.03 10.24
CA GLU A 72 6.57 0.72 10.64
C GLU A 72 6.18 -0.74 10.36
N PHE A 73 6.60 -1.26 9.21
CA PHE A 73 6.40 -2.65 8.83
C PHE A 73 7.14 -3.60 9.78
N LYS A 74 8.42 -3.32 10.09
CA LYS A 74 9.20 -4.10 11.06
C LYS A 74 8.60 -4.04 12.47
N ARG A 75 8.14 -2.86 12.90
CA ARG A 75 7.47 -2.69 14.19
C ARG A 75 6.21 -3.55 14.30
N LYS A 76 5.45 -3.68 13.22
CA LYS A 76 4.18 -4.42 13.21
C LYS A 76 4.32 -5.91 12.92
N TYR A 77 5.16 -6.29 11.96
CA TYR A 77 5.22 -7.68 11.45
C TYR A 77 6.56 -8.37 11.73
N GLY A 78 7.59 -7.62 12.14
CA GLY A 78 8.90 -8.14 12.56
C GLY A 78 9.33 -9.38 11.78
N ASN A 79 9.49 -10.48 12.49
CA ASN A 79 9.76 -11.80 11.92
C ASN A 79 8.68 -12.85 12.24
N LYS A 80 7.54 -12.47 12.83
CA LYS A 80 6.52 -13.37 13.37
C LYS A 80 5.12 -12.76 13.24
N CYS A 81 4.08 -13.58 13.29
CA CYS A 81 2.71 -13.06 13.30
C CYS A 81 2.49 -12.16 14.54
N PRO A 82 2.02 -10.89 14.37
CA PRO A 82 1.82 -9.98 15.51
C PRO A 82 0.75 -10.42 16.51
N LYS A 83 -0.03 -11.45 16.19
CA LYS A 83 -1.10 -11.95 17.05
C LYS A 83 -0.72 -13.17 17.86
N CYS A 84 0.03 -14.11 17.26
CA CYS A 84 0.36 -15.39 17.88
C CYS A 84 1.85 -15.62 18.10
N ASP A 85 2.71 -14.68 17.70
CA ASP A 85 4.17 -14.75 17.83
C ASP A 85 4.84 -15.98 17.15
N SER A 86 4.15 -16.59 16.19
CA SER A 86 4.63 -17.77 15.45
C SER A 86 4.94 -17.45 13.99
N LYS A 87 5.92 -18.19 13.43
CA LYS A 87 6.22 -18.26 11.99
C LYS A 87 6.49 -19.73 11.64
N PRO A 88 5.58 -20.43 10.91
CA PRO A 88 4.34 -19.93 10.29
C PRO A 88 3.28 -19.52 11.32
N CYS A 89 2.32 -18.69 10.88
CA CYS A 89 1.19 -18.25 11.70
C CYS A 89 0.28 -19.44 12.08
N THR A 90 -0.19 -19.48 13.33
CA THR A 90 -1.11 -20.50 13.85
C THR A 90 -2.47 -19.94 14.28
N CYS A 91 -2.78 -18.69 13.92
CA CYS A 91 -4.12 -18.13 14.16
C CYS A 91 -5.18 -18.92 13.39
N GLU A 92 -6.41 -18.93 13.92
CA GLU A 92 -7.56 -19.49 13.23
C GLU A 92 -7.77 -18.85 11.84
N TYR A 93 -8.20 -19.68 10.89
CA TYR A 93 -8.55 -19.23 9.54
C TYR A 93 -9.73 -18.26 9.61
N ARG A 94 -9.64 -17.15 8.87
CA ARG A 94 -10.69 -16.14 8.78
C ARG A 94 -11.14 -16.03 7.33
N PRO A 95 -12.37 -16.45 6.99
CA PRO A 95 -12.88 -16.40 5.61
C PRO A 95 -13.20 -14.98 5.16
N GLU A 96 -13.43 -14.05 6.10
CA GLU A 96 -13.78 -12.66 5.83
C GLU A 96 -12.93 -11.68 6.67
N PRO A 97 -12.67 -10.47 6.17
CA PRO A 97 -12.06 -9.42 6.98
C PRO A 97 -13.01 -8.94 8.09
N ASN A 98 -12.45 -8.54 9.24
CA ASN A 98 -13.24 -8.02 10.38
C ASN A 98 -14.02 -6.73 10.06
N LYS A 99 -13.67 -6.04 8.97
CA LYS A 99 -14.33 -4.81 8.51
C LYS A 99 -14.75 -5.01 7.06
N LYS A 100 -16.01 -4.69 6.76
CA LYS A 100 -16.50 -4.63 5.38
C LYS A 100 -16.19 -3.25 4.82
N VAL A 101 -15.44 -3.21 3.73
CA VAL A 101 -15.26 -2.00 2.94
C VAL A 101 -16.33 -2.02 1.87
N VAL A 102 -17.16 -0.97 1.80
CA VAL A 102 -18.08 -0.78 0.69
C VAL A 102 -17.31 -0.06 -0.40
N ILE A 103 -17.01 -0.76 -1.49
CA ILE A 103 -16.42 -0.15 -2.69
C ILE A 103 -17.57 0.55 -3.42
N VAL A 104 -17.68 1.86 -3.22
CA VAL A 104 -18.59 2.69 -4.01
C VAL A 104 -17.82 3.15 -5.24
N ARG A 105 -18.32 2.89 -6.45
CA ARG A 105 -17.74 3.43 -7.66
C ARG A 105 -17.92 4.95 -7.62
N ILE A 106 -16.83 5.68 -7.38
CA ILE A 106 -16.81 7.13 -7.56
C ILE A 106 -16.74 7.32 -9.08
N GLN A 107 -17.81 7.89 -9.66
CA GLN A 107 -17.90 8.21 -11.09
C GLN A 107 -17.04 9.40 -11.45
#